data_AF-A0A448XKP2-F1
#
_entry.id   AF-A0A448XKP2-F1
#
_cell.length_a   1.000
_cell.length_b   1.000
_cell.length_c   1.000
_cell.angle_alpha   90.00
_cell.angle_beta   90.00
_cell.angle_gamma   90.00
#
_symmetry.space_group_name_H-M   'P 1'
#
loop_
_entity.id
_entity.type
_entity.pdbx_description
1 polymer ?
#
loop_
_entity_poly.entity_id
_entity_poly.type
_entity_poly.pdbx_seq_one_letter_code
_entity_poly.pdbx_strand_id
1 'polypeptide(L)' 'DCLETAEELQEKRILRVLTSDFPQYLAVVSRFRMETAMIGSDGGVLSSTVVPQVQAVFPEGALQKRIRVGLQVVC' A
#
# COMPACT_ATOMS: atom_id res chain seq x y z
N ASP A 1 -26.82 -11.05 13.77
CA ASP A 1 -26.20 -9.71 13.85
C ASP A 1 -25.43 -9.41 12.58
N CYS A 2 -25.55 -8.18 12.05
CA CYS A 2 -24.85 -7.74 10.84
C CYS A 2 -23.47 -7.17 11.21
N LEU A 3 -22.47 -7.38 10.37
CA LEU A 3 -21.15 -6.76 10.56
C LEU A 3 -21.21 -5.27 10.20
N GLU A 4 -20.64 -4.42 11.05
CA GLU A 4 -20.47 -2.97 10.79
C GLU A 4 -19.64 -2.74 9.52
N THR A 5 -19.92 -1.64 8.80
CA THR A 5 -19.21 -1.25 7.58
C THR A 5 -17.80 -0.75 7.87
N ALA A 6 -16.97 -0.61 6.84
CA ALA A 6 -15.59 -0.11 7.02
C ALA A 6 -15.57 1.34 7.54
N GLU A 7 -16.53 2.16 7.12
CA GLU A 7 -16.68 3.55 7.53
C GLU A 7 -17.03 3.65 9.02
N GLU A 8 -17.99 2.86 9.49
CA GLU A 8 -18.41 2.83 10.91
C GLU A 8 -17.26 2.41 11.84
N LEU A 9 -16.45 1.43 11.41
CA LEU A 9 -15.27 0.98 12.16
C LEU A 9 -14.19 2.07 12.20
N GLN A 10 -13.99 2.79 11.09
CA GLN A 10 -13.00 3.87 11.00
C GLN A 10 -13.33 5.01 11.97
N GLU A 11 -14.61 5.41 12.08
CA GLU A 11 -15.06 6.42 13.05
C GLU A 11 -14.77 6.01 14.50
N LYS A 12 -14.97 4.72 14.80
CA LYS A 12 -14.71 4.14 16.13
C LYS A 12 -13.24 3.78 16.38
N ARG A 13 -12.36 3.97 15.38
CA ARG A 13 -10.96 3.53 15.39
C ARG A 13 -10.80 2.03 15.68
N ILE A 14 -11.74 1.22 15.20
CA ILE A 14 -11.72 -0.24 15.31
C ILE A 14 -11.06 -0.80 14.05
N LEU A 15 -10.12 -1.73 14.23
CA LEU A 15 -9.50 -2.47 13.15
C LEU A 15 -10.03 -3.90 13.13
N ARG A 16 -10.59 -4.33 12.01
CA ARG A 16 -11.09 -5.69 11.82
C ARG A 16 -10.04 -6.52 11.10
N VAL A 17 -9.53 -7.54 11.77
CA VAL A 17 -8.56 -8.49 11.20
C VAL A 17 -9.29 -9.78 10.85
N LEU A 18 -9.21 -10.19 9.58
CA LEU A 18 -9.77 -11.44 9.08
C LEU A 18 -8.63 -12.45 8.96
N THR A 19 -8.70 -13.54 9.71
CA THR A 19 -7.68 -14.61 9.71
C THR A 19 -8.35 -15.98 9.78
N SER A 20 -7.79 -16.98 9.10
CA SER A 20 -8.28 -18.37 9.11
C SER A 20 -7.57 -19.24 10.15
N ASP A 21 -6.45 -18.75 10.68
CA ASP A 21 -5.59 -19.39 11.67
C ASP A 21 -5.08 -18.37 12.70
N PHE A 22 -4.53 -18.84 13.83
CA PHE A 22 -4.09 -17.97 14.93
C PHE A 22 -2.56 -17.87 14.95
N PRO A 23 -1.97 -16.71 14.58
CA PRO A 23 -0.52 -16.53 14.65
C PRO A 23 -0.07 -16.40 16.12
N GLN A 24 1.21 -16.68 16.37
CA GLN A 24 1.79 -16.50 17.72
C GLN A 24 1.70 -15.04 18.20
N TYR A 25 1.85 -14.08 17.27
CA TYR A 25 1.73 -12.65 17.53
C TYR A 25 1.08 -11.94 16.36
N LEU A 26 0.34 -10.88 16.66
CA LEU A 26 -0.24 -9.95 15.69
C LEU A 26 0.04 -8.52 16.17
N ALA A 27 0.40 -7.62 15.25
CA ALA A 27 0.64 -6.22 15.56
C ALA A 27 -0.11 -5.31 14.59
N VAL A 28 -0.75 -4.28 15.14
CA VAL A 28 -1.27 -3.14 14.38
C VAL A 28 -0.18 -2.08 14.34
N VAL A 29 0.22 -1.68 13.14
CA VAL A 29 1.23 -0.63 12.93
C VAL A 29 0.63 0.49 12.11
N SER A 30 0.68 1.72 12.64
CA SER A 30 0.36 2.92 11.86
C SER A 30 1.57 3.31 11.00
N ARG A 31 1.35 3.52 9.71
CA ARG A 31 2.35 4.03 8.77
C ARG A 31 1.68 4.91 7.72
N PHE A 32 2.46 5.83 7.14
CA PHE A 32 2.00 6.58 5.98
C PHE A 32 1.67 5.64 4.82
N ARG A 33 0.62 5.98 4.07
CA ARG A 33 0.26 5.27 2.85
C ARG A 33 1.42 5.41 1.86
N MET A 34 1.80 4.28 1.27
CA MET A 34 2.85 4.19 0.26
C MET A 34 2.27 3.38 -0.88
N GLU A 35 2.21 3.95 -2.08
CA GLU A 35 1.89 3.22 -3.29
C GLU A 35 3.05 2.29 -3.62
N THR A 36 2.79 1.01 -3.89
CA THR A 36 3.85 0.04 -4.21
C THR A 36 3.53 -0.75 -5.46
N ALA A 37 4.52 -0.96 -6.32
CA ALA A 37 4.40 -1.76 -7.53
C ALA A 37 5.66 -2.59 -7.79
N MET A 38 5.51 -3.72 -8.49
CA MET A 38 6.63 -4.55 -8.96
C MET A 38 7.10 -4.05 -10.32
N ILE A 39 8.25 -3.38 -10.37
CA ILE A 39 8.83 -2.79 -11.60
C ILE A 39 10.06 -3.61 -12.00
N GLY A 40 10.19 -3.94 -13.28
CA GLY A 40 11.29 -4.73 -13.84
C GLY A 40 12.12 -3.96 -14.86
N SER A 41 12.87 -4.70 -15.67
CA SER A 41 13.68 -4.15 -16.75
C SER A 41 12.87 -3.51 -17.87
N ASP A 42 11.59 -3.88 -17.98
CA ASP A 42 10.59 -3.26 -18.84
C ASP A 42 10.27 -1.80 -18.44
N GLY A 43 10.70 -1.36 -17.26
CA GLY A 43 10.37 -0.04 -16.74
C GLY A 43 8.93 0.02 -16.22
N GLY A 44 8.42 1.23 -16.01
CA GLY A 44 7.07 1.44 -15.52
C GLY A 44 6.85 2.83 -14.91
N VAL A 45 5.61 3.10 -14.53
CA VAL A 45 5.21 4.36 -13.88
C VAL A 45 4.52 4.04 -12.57
N LEU A 46 4.85 4.80 -11.53
CA LEU A 46 4.21 4.75 -10.23
C LEU A 46 3.64 6.13 -9.92
N SER A 47 2.31 6.22 -9.76
CA SER A 47 1.59 7.47 -9.51
C SER A 47 1.03 7.49 -8.10
N SER A 48 1.04 8.66 -7.45
CA SER A 48 0.46 8.82 -6.12
C SER A 48 -1.07 8.86 -6.17
N THR A 49 -1.73 8.21 -5.22
CA THR A 49 -3.20 8.25 -5.07
C THR A 49 -3.67 9.47 -4.28
N VAL A 50 -2.79 10.09 -3.50
CA VAL A 50 -3.09 11.29 -2.71
C VAL A 50 -2.80 12.58 -3.47
N VAL A 51 -1.75 12.61 -4.30
CA VAL A 51 -1.42 13.74 -5.18
C VAL A 51 -1.15 13.23 -6.59
N PRO A 52 -2.16 13.17 -7.48
CA PRO A 52 -2.03 12.55 -8.80
C PRO A 52 -0.93 13.14 -9.71
N GLN A 53 -0.53 14.39 -9.44
CA GLN A 53 0.56 15.09 -10.15
C GLN A 53 1.94 14.51 -9.82
N VAL A 54 2.08 13.80 -8.68
CA VAL A 54 3.34 13.16 -8.31
C VAL A 54 3.40 11.78 -8.95
N GLN A 55 4.40 11.62 -9.81
CA GLN A 55 4.66 10.37 -10.54
C GLN A 55 6.17 10.08 -10.57
N ALA A 56 6.52 8.81 -10.45
CA ALA A 56 7.86 8.31 -10.67
C ALA A 56 7.88 7.45 -11.95
N VAL A 57 8.77 7.78 -12.88
CA VAL A 57 8.91 7.08 -14.15
C VAL A 57 10.24 6.32 -14.16
N PHE A 58 10.17 5.04 -14.47
CA PHE A 58 11.31 4.14 -14.62
C PHE A 58 11.41 3.77 -16.10
N PRO A 59 12.44 4.23 -16.82
CA PRO A 59 12.63 3.86 -18.21
C PRO A 59 13.05 2.39 -18.35
N GLU A 60 12.96 1.85 -19.56
CA GLU A 60 13.45 0.51 -19.88
C GLU A 60 14.96 0.41 -19.57
N GLY A 61 15.37 -0.70 -18.95
CA GLY A 61 16.75 -0.96 -18.52
C GLY A 61 17.16 -0.26 -17.23
N ALA A 62 16.31 0.56 -16.60
CA ALA A 62 16.61 1.20 -15.31
C ALA A 62 16.81 0.19 -14.17
N LEU A 63 16.19 -0.98 -14.28
CA LEU A 63 16.28 -2.06 -13.31
C LEU A 63 16.76 -3.34 -13.99
N GLN A 64 17.70 -4.04 -13.35
CA GLN A 64 18.18 -5.34 -13.84
C GLN A 64 17.30 -6.51 -13.36
N LYS A 65 16.52 -6.29 -12.30
CA LYS A 65 15.67 -7.29 -11.65
C LYS A 65 14.34 -6.68 -11.27
N ARG A 66 13.32 -7.52 -11.19
CA ARG A 66 11.98 -7.10 -10.75
C ARG A 66 11.99 -6.85 -9.24
N ILE A 67 11.81 -5.60 -8.83
CA ILE A 67 11.82 -5.19 -7.43
C ILE A 67 10.50 -4.50 -7.05
N ARG A 68 10.18 -4.53 -5.76
CA ARG A 68 9.07 -3.74 -5.20
C ARG A 68 9.55 -2.31 -4.99
N VAL A 69 9.05 -1.40 -5.82
CA VAL A 69 9.24 0.04 -5.66
C VAL A 69 8.08 0.57 -4.84
N GLY A 70 8.32 1.57 -4.00
CA GLY A 70 7.23 2.35 -3.45
C GLY A 70 7.45 3.85 -3.54
N LEU A 71 6.34 4.56 -3.71
CA LEU A 71 6.22 6.00 -3.76
C LEU A 71 5.50 6.43 -2.49
N GLN A 72 6.11 7.36 -1.77
CA GLN A 72 5.50 7.96 -0.58
C GLN A 72 5.44 9.46 -0.81
N VAL A 73 4.24 10.02 -0.73
CA VAL A 73 4.00 11.46 -0.77
C VAL A 73 3.41 11.86 0.57
N VAL A 74 4.05 12.81 1.24
CA VAL A 74 3.55 13.42 2.47
C VAL A 74 3.23 14.86 2.10
N CYS A 75 1.96 15.24 2.21
CA CYS A 75 1.51 16.62 2.08
C CYS A 75 1.22 17.21 3.44
#